data_AF-A0A521E2M4-F1
#
_entry.id   AF-A0A521E2M4-F1
#
_cell.length_a   1.000
_cell.length_b   1.000
_cell.length_c   1.000
_cell.angle_alpha   90.00
_cell.angle_beta   90.00
_cell.angle_gamma   90.00
#
_symmetry.space_group_name_H-M   'P 1'
#
loop_
_entity.id
_entity.type
_entity.pdbx_description
1 polymer ?
#
loop_
_entity_poly.entity_id
_entity_poly.type
_entity_poly.pdbx_seq_one_letter_code
_entity_poly.pdbx_strand_id
1 'polypeptide(L)'
;MALKRIISYSTLGILFLFAGCRGVEKPQPPDNLLPEPVYMDVMIELQHIRTYASARPDSVNVDSLKQLVFEKYEIEEAAFASSHKFYQSDVQAQIERIEAATAWLEHKEKNLQAHIDSMKAVYSNHPDSVALADSLSAADSLSPQDSVAIADSLINRDTLGN
;
A
#
# COMPACT_ATOMS: atom_id res chain seq x y z
N MET A 1 53.00 -5.97 43.27
CA MET A 1 52.74 -6.23 41.83
C MET A 1 51.26 -6.23 41.47
N ALA A 2 50.35 -6.74 42.30
CA ALA A 2 48.91 -6.80 42.00
C ALA A 2 48.25 -5.41 41.77
N LEU A 3 48.62 -4.38 42.54
CA LEU A 3 48.03 -3.04 42.41
C LEU A 3 48.33 -2.37 41.05
N LYS A 4 49.54 -2.56 40.51
CA LYS A 4 49.92 -2.04 39.18
C LYS A 4 49.14 -2.73 38.04
N ARG A 5 48.78 -4.01 38.23
CA ARG A 5 47.97 -4.77 37.27
C ARG A 5 46.52 -4.30 37.27
N ILE A 6 45.94 -4.04 38.45
CA ILE A 6 44.57 -3.53 38.59
C ILE A 6 44.44 -2.13 37.98
N ILE A 7 45.39 -1.24 38.22
CA ILE A 7 45.41 0.10 37.61
C ILE A 7 45.51 0.00 36.09
N SER A 8 46.36 -0.91 35.57
CA SER A 8 46.51 -1.13 34.13
C SER A 8 45.25 -1.67 33.44
N TYR A 9 44.45 -2.51 34.10
CA TYR A 9 43.20 -3.00 33.52
C TYR A 9 42.09 -1.94 33.60
N SER A 10 42.08 -1.11 34.65
CA SER A 10 41.14 0.00 34.81
C SER A 10 41.35 1.09 33.74
N THR A 11 42.60 1.44 33.44
CA THR A 11 42.91 2.41 32.37
C THR A 11 42.59 1.88 30.98
N LEU A 12 42.77 0.58 30.74
CA LEU A 12 42.43 -0.07 29.47
C LEU A 12 40.90 -0.16 29.26
N GLY A 13 40.13 -0.35 30.34
CA GLY A 13 38.66 -0.33 30.30
C GLY A 13 38.08 1.07 30.05
N ILE A 14 38.68 2.11 30.63
CA ILE A 14 38.26 3.51 30.42
C ILE A 14 38.52 3.98 28.99
N LEU A 15 39.62 3.54 28.35
CA LEU A 15 39.93 3.89 26.96
C LEU A 15 38.92 3.32 25.96
N PHE A 16 38.30 2.17 26.26
CA PHE A 16 37.31 1.54 25.39
C PHE A 16 35.94 2.25 25.40
N LEU A 17 35.64 3.01 26.46
CA LEU A 17 34.36 3.74 26.60
C LEU A 17 34.23 4.93 25.63
N PHE A 18 35.34 5.47 25.11
CA PHE A 18 35.31 6.63 24.21
C PHE A 18 35.28 6.28 22.71
N ALA A 19 35.36 4.99 22.35
CA ALA A 19 35.32 4.55 20.94
C ALA A 19 33.89 4.47 20.35
N GLY A 20 32.85 4.74 21.15
CA GLY A 20 31.44 4.58 20.78
C GLY A 20 30.85 5.71 19.93
N CYS A 21 31.47 6.89 19.90
CA CYS A 21 30.97 8.02 19.12
C CYS A 21 31.62 8.08 17.73
N ARG A 22 31.39 7.07 16.89
CA ARG A 22 31.55 7.27 15.44
C ARG A 22 30.34 8.05 14.96
N GLY A 23 30.52 9.35 14.72
CA GLY A 23 29.49 10.17 14.08
C GLY A 23 29.06 9.48 12.78
N VAL A 24 27.76 9.21 12.66
CA VAL A 24 27.18 8.63 11.44
C VAL A 24 27.39 9.66 10.34
N GLU A 25 28.26 9.34 9.39
CA GLU A 25 28.47 10.19 8.21
C GLU A 25 27.16 10.19 7.41
N LYS A 26 26.54 11.38 7.29
CA LYS A 26 25.30 11.51 6.53
C LYS A 26 25.62 11.25 5.05
N PRO A 27 24.92 10.32 4.39
CA PRO A 27 25.14 10.09 2.97
C PRO A 27 24.85 11.35 2.18
N GLN A 28 25.62 11.56 1.12
CA GLN A 28 25.33 12.65 0.19
C GLN A 28 24.01 12.39 -0.55
N PRO A 29 23.22 13.44 -0.84
CA PRO A 29 21.99 13.30 -1.60
C PRO A 29 22.30 12.78 -3.00
N PRO A 30 21.54 11.79 -3.51
CA PRO A 30 21.70 11.32 -4.87
C PRO A 30 21.23 12.37 -5.89
N ASP A 31 21.78 12.35 -7.10
CA ASP A 31 21.42 13.30 -8.18
C ASP A 31 19.93 13.25 -8.54
N ASN A 32 19.31 12.08 -8.39
CA ASN A 32 17.90 11.82 -8.65
C ASN A 32 17.05 11.73 -7.36
N LEU A 33 17.42 12.51 -6.33
CA LEU A 33 16.66 12.55 -5.08
C LEU A 33 15.22 12.98 -5.34
N LEU A 34 14.28 12.10 -5.02
CA LEU A 34 12.85 12.40 -5.09
C LEU A 34 12.49 13.49 -4.09
N PRO A 35 11.60 14.44 -4.46
CA PRO A 35 11.02 15.36 -3.49
C PRO A 35 10.36 14.58 -2.36
N GLU A 36 10.56 15.04 -1.11
CA GLU A 36 10.08 14.33 0.08
C GLU A 36 8.58 14.00 0.06
N PRO A 37 7.66 14.89 -0.39
CA PRO A 37 6.24 14.55 -0.53
C PRO A 37 6.00 13.38 -1.50
N VAL A 38 6.69 13.37 -2.65
CA VAL A 38 6.56 12.30 -3.65
C VAL A 38 7.12 10.98 -3.11
N TYR A 39 8.28 11.04 -2.44
CA TYR A 39 8.86 9.89 -1.77
C TYR A 39 7.89 9.28 -0.74
N MET A 40 7.24 10.12 0.07
CA MET A 40 6.28 9.69 1.08
C MET A 40 5.08 8.99 0.47
N ASP A 41 4.48 9.58 -0.57
CA ASP A 41 3.33 9.00 -1.27
C ASP A 41 3.68 7.63 -1.88
N VAL A 42 4.81 7.53 -2.56
CA VAL A 42 5.29 6.28 -3.18
C VAL A 42 5.58 5.22 -2.11
N MET A 43 6.26 5.59 -1.01
CA MET A 43 6.56 4.68 0.09
C MET A 43 5.29 4.08 0.69
N ILE A 44 4.25 4.90 0.89
CA ILE A 44 2.97 4.46 1.44
C ILE A 44 2.28 3.48 0.49
N GLU A 45 2.23 3.77 -0.82
CA GLU A 45 1.61 2.88 -1.80
C GLU A 45 2.33 1.54 -1.93
N LEU A 46 3.66 1.55 -1.96
CA LEU A 46 4.45 0.32 -2.00
C LEU A 46 4.25 -0.53 -0.73
N GLN A 47 4.12 0.10 0.44
CA GLN A 47 3.82 -0.61 1.68
C GLN A 47 2.38 -1.18 1.68
N HIS A 48 1.44 -0.51 1.04
CA HIS A 48 0.07 -1.02 0.85
C HIS A 48 0.06 -2.27 -0.04
N ILE A 49 0.77 -2.22 -1.18
CA ILE A 49 0.94 -3.37 -2.08
C ILE A 49 1.53 -4.56 -1.32
N ARG A 50 2.59 -4.33 -0.54
CA ARG A 50 3.23 -5.38 0.27
C ARG A 50 2.25 -5.99 1.26
N THR A 51 1.47 -5.16 1.96
CA THR A 51 0.47 -5.62 2.94
C THR A 51 -0.61 -6.47 2.26
N TYR A 52 -1.13 -6.03 1.11
CA TYR A 52 -2.14 -6.78 0.35
C TYR A 52 -1.59 -8.10 -0.17
N ALA A 53 -0.41 -8.09 -0.80
CA ALA A 53 0.23 -9.29 -1.32
C ALA A 53 0.54 -10.30 -0.21
N SER A 54 0.90 -9.82 1.00
CA SER A 54 1.09 -10.71 2.16
C SER A 54 -0.21 -11.36 2.62
N ALA A 55 -1.35 -10.68 2.45
CA ALA A 55 -2.66 -11.21 2.80
C ALA A 55 -3.24 -12.16 1.73
N ARG A 56 -2.88 -11.98 0.45
CA ARG A 56 -3.35 -12.81 -0.67
C ARG A 56 -2.24 -13.11 -1.70
N PRO A 57 -1.31 -14.03 -1.39
CA PRO A 57 -0.12 -14.29 -2.21
C PRO A 57 -0.43 -14.68 -3.66
N ASP A 58 -1.50 -15.46 -3.88
CA ASP A 58 -1.82 -16.02 -5.20
C ASP A 58 -2.63 -15.07 -6.09
N SER A 59 -3.07 -13.93 -5.55
CA SER A 59 -3.99 -13.02 -6.26
C SER A 59 -3.31 -11.81 -6.90
N VAL A 60 -2.04 -11.56 -6.60
CA VAL A 60 -1.36 -10.30 -6.97
C VAL A 60 -0.02 -10.53 -7.61
N ASN A 61 0.14 -9.97 -8.80
CA ASN A 61 1.46 -9.71 -9.36
C ASN A 61 2.03 -8.43 -8.75
N VAL A 62 2.87 -8.58 -7.72
CA VAL A 62 3.49 -7.47 -6.98
C VAL A 62 4.32 -6.58 -7.90
N ASP A 63 5.05 -7.17 -8.84
CA ASP A 63 5.93 -6.41 -9.74
C ASP A 63 5.12 -5.52 -10.69
N SER A 64 4.01 -6.03 -11.23
CA SER A 64 3.10 -5.22 -12.04
C SER A 64 2.50 -4.06 -11.25
N LEU A 65 2.09 -4.28 -9.99
CA LEU A 65 1.56 -3.20 -9.15
C LEU A 65 2.63 -2.16 -8.79
N LYS A 66 3.85 -2.60 -8.46
CA LYS A 66 4.98 -1.69 -8.24
C LYS A 66 5.22 -0.81 -9.46
N GLN A 67 5.22 -1.39 -10.65
CA GLN A 67 5.43 -0.65 -11.89
C GLN A 67 4.34 0.41 -12.11
N LEU A 68 3.07 0.08 -11.86
CA LEU A 68 1.96 1.05 -11.95
C LEU A 68 2.14 2.23 -10.98
N VAL A 69 2.71 2.01 -9.79
CA VAL A 69 3.02 3.10 -8.85
C VAL A 69 4.10 3.99 -9.44
N PHE A 70 5.21 3.43 -9.93
CA PHE A 70 6.29 4.23 -10.52
C PHE A 70 5.83 5.03 -11.74
N GLU A 71 5.02 4.43 -12.60
CA GLU A 71 4.38 5.10 -13.74
C GLU A 71 3.47 6.25 -13.29
N LYS A 72 2.63 6.02 -12.27
CA LYS A 72 1.71 7.04 -11.71
C LYS A 72 2.43 8.30 -11.22
N TYR A 73 3.61 8.14 -10.61
CA TYR A 73 4.39 9.25 -10.07
C TYR A 73 5.46 9.77 -11.05
N GLU A 74 5.54 9.21 -12.26
CA GLU A 74 6.54 9.57 -13.28
C GLU A 74 7.99 9.44 -12.75
N ILE A 75 8.27 8.37 -12.00
CA ILE A 75 9.59 8.12 -11.40
C ILE A 75 10.19 6.79 -11.86
N GLU A 76 11.53 6.74 -11.83
CA GLU A 76 12.28 5.49 -12.02
C GLU A 76 12.41 4.72 -10.71
N GLU A 77 12.37 3.39 -10.76
CA GLU A 77 12.58 2.54 -9.57
C GLU A 77 13.93 2.81 -8.90
N ALA A 78 14.97 3.06 -9.70
CA ALA A 78 16.30 3.39 -9.20
C ALA A 78 16.32 4.72 -8.42
N ALA A 79 15.49 5.70 -8.81
CA ALA A 79 15.35 6.97 -8.10
C ALA A 79 14.64 6.78 -6.75
N PHE A 80 13.62 5.92 -6.69
CA PHE A 80 13.03 5.53 -5.41
C PHE A 80 14.06 4.81 -4.52
N ALA A 81 14.80 3.84 -5.05
CA ALA A 81 15.76 3.07 -4.27
C ALA A 81 16.89 3.94 -3.68
N SER A 82 17.45 4.86 -4.46
CA SER A 82 18.48 5.80 -3.99
C SER A 82 17.92 6.78 -2.95
N SER A 83 16.73 7.33 -3.21
CA SER A 83 16.05 8.27 -2.30
C SER A 83 15.66 7.60 -0.98
N HIS A 84 15.15 6.38 -1.03
CA HIS A 84 14.80 5.60 0.15
C HIS A 84 16.02 5.37 1.05
N LYS A 85 17.15 5.00 0.46
CA LYS A 85 18.42 4.85 1.19
C LYS A 85 18.89 6.16 1.82
N PHE A 86 18.74 7.28 1.11
CA PHE A 86 19.09 8.60 1.62
C PHE A 86 18.19 9.01 2.80
N TYR A 87 16.87 8.94 2.64
CA TYR A 87 15.92 9.33 3.70
C TYR A 87 15.99 8.44 4.94
N GLN A 88 16.24 7.15 4.79
CA GLN A 88 16.41 6.21 5.92
C GLN A 88 17.70 6.42 6.72
N SER A 89 18.68 7.12 6.16
CA SER A 89 19.95 7.35 6.85
C SER A 89 19.81 8.29 8.05
N ASP A 90 18.82 9.19 8.02
CA ASP A 90 18.43 10.02 9.15
C ASP A 90 17.26 9.35 9.87
N VAL A 91 17.59 8.47 10.80
CA VAL A 91 16.62 7.63 11.52
C VAL A 91 15.56 8.48 12.23
N GLN A 92 15.96 9.60 12.84
CA GLN A 92 15.03 10.46 13.56
C GLN A 92 14.03 11.11 12.59
N ALA A 93 14.52 11.69 11.49
CA ALA A 93 13.64 12.24 10.46
C ALA A 93 12.77 11.15 9.81
N GLN A 94 13.28 9.93 9.67
CA GLN A 94 12.50 8.81 9.13
C GLN A 94 11.38 8.36 10.07
N ILE A 95 11.56 8.45 11.39
CA ILE A 95 10.48 8.23 12.37
C ILE A 95 9.39 9.29 12.18
N GLU A 96 9.75 10.56 12.10
CA GLU A 96 8.80 11.66 11.90
C GLU A 96 8.00 11.49 10.61
N ARG A 97 8.64 11.01 9.54
CA ARG A 97 7.97 10.65 8.28
C ARG A 97 6.92 9.55 8.47
N ILE A 98 7.27 8.47 9.18
CA ILE A 98 6.34 7.36 9.42
C ILE A 98 5.15 7.82 10.28
N GLU A 99 5.39 8.66 11.28
CA GLU A 99 4.33 9.26 12.09
C GLU A 99 3.39 10.14 11.22
N ALA A 100 3.96 10.96 10.34
CA ALA A 100 3.17 11.77 9.40
C ALA A 100 2.34 10.91 8.44
N ALA A 101 2.92 9.83 7.91
CA ALA A 101 2.20 8.87 7.06
C ALA A 101 1.05 8.19 7.81
N THR A 102 1.27 7.82 9.08
CA THR A 102 0.25 7.19 9.93
C THR A 102 -0.90 8.15 10.19
N ALA A 103 -0.61 9.38 10.61
CA ALA A 103 -1.63 10.40 10.85
C ALA A 103 -2.47 10.71 9.59
N TRP A 104 -1.85 10.73 8.42
CA TRP A 104 -2.55 10.90 7.15
C TRP A 104 -3.47 9.72 6.82
N LEU A 105 -3.03 8.49 7.04
CA LEU A 105 -3.85 7.29 6.84
C LEU A 105 -5.05 7.27 7.78
N GLU A 106 -4.86 7.57 9.07
CA GLU A 106 -5.95 7.67 10.05
C GLU A 106 -6.97 8.74 9.66
N HIS A 107 -6.50 9.89 9.17
CA HIS A 107 -7.39 10.93 8.66
C HIS A 107 -8.21 10.46 7.45
N LYS A 108 -7.58 9.76 6.50
CA LYS A 108 -8.27 9.19 5.34
C LYS A 108 -9.29 8.13 5.73
N GLU A 109 -8.95 7.26 6.69
CA GLU A 109 -9.86 6.26 7.24
C GLU A 109 -11.12 6.92 7.81
N LYS A 110 -10.93 7.96 8.64
CA LYS A 110 -12.05 8.70 9.23
C LYS A 110 -12.97 9.33 8.15
N ASN A 111 -12.38 9.91 7.11
CA ASN A 111 -13.15 10.49 6.00
C ASN A 111 -13.94 9.42 5.23
N LEU A 112 -13.32 8.26 4.98
CA LEU A 112 -13.99 7.14 4.33
C LEU A 112 -15.11 6.58 5.19
N GLN A 113 -14.91 6.46 6.50
CA GLN A 113 -15.93 5.97 7.43
C GLN A 113 -17.15 6.91 7.44
N ALA A 114 -16.93 8.22 7.49
CA ALA A 114 -18.02 9.20 7.38
C ALA A 114 -18.80 9.07 6.06
N HIS A 115 -18.10 8.79 4.96
CA HIS A 115 -18.75 8.54 3.66
C HIS A 115 -19.58 7.25 3.68
N ILE A 116 -19.06 6.17 4.26
CA ILE A 116 -19.78 4.90 4.42
C ILE A 116 -21.04 5.08 5.28
N ASP A 117 -20.94 5.81 6.39
CA ASP A 117 -22.08 6.05 7.28
C ASP A 117 -23.17 6.89 6.60
N SER A 118 -22.75 7.90 5.83
CA SER A 118 -23.66 8.67 4.98
C SER A 118 -24.36 7.78 3.95
N MET A 119 -23.63 6.92 3.24
CA MET A 119 -24.22 5.98 2.27
C MET A 119 -25.20 5.02 2.95
N LYS A 120 -24.84 4.44 4.10
CA LYS A 120 -25.73 3.54 4.86
C LYS A 120 -27.03 4.23 5.28
N ALA A 121 -26.97 5.49 5.71
CA ALA A 121 -28.18 6.25 6.06
C ALA A 121 -29.11 6.44 4.85
N VAL A 122 -28.57 6.64 3.65
CA VAL A 122 -29.37 6.72 2.41
C VAL A 122 -30.06 5.39 2.10
N TYR A 123 -29.32 4.27 2.17
CA TYR A 123 -29.88 2.93 1.92
C TYR A 123 -30.95 2.53 2.95
N SER A 124 -30.74 2.82 4.23
CA SER A 124 -31.71 2.50 5.30
C SER A 124 -33.01 3.31 5.20
N ASN A 125 -32.98 4.47 4.55
CA ASN A 125 -34.15 5.35 4.40
C ASN A 125 -34.97 5.10 3.12
N HIS A 126 -34.56 4.14 2.25
CA HIS A 126 -35.28 3.75 1.03
C HIS A 126 -35.41 2.22 0.90
N PRO A 127 -36.32 1.57 1.67
CA PRO A 127 -36.54 0.11 1.64
C PRO A 127 -37.05 -0.40 0.28
N ASP A 128 -37.60 0.47 -0.57
CA ASP A 128 -38.22 0.10 -1.85
C ASP A 128 -37.21 -0.26 -2.96
N SER A 129 -35.90 -0.07 -2.74
CA SER A 129 -34.85 -0.52 -3.69
C SER A 129 -34.50 -2.01 -3.58
N VAL A 130 -34.98 -2.70 -2.53
CA VAL A 130 -34.71 -4.13 -2.27
C VAL A 130 -35.49 -5.06 -3.21
N ALA A 131 -36.53 -4.56 -3.90
CA ALA A 131 -37.32 -5.36 -4.85
C ALA A 131 -36.55 -5.79 -6.13
N LEU A 132 -35.40 -5.16 -6.44
CA LEU A 132 -34.60 -5.54 -7.60
C LEU A 132 -33.66 -6.73 -7.32
N ALA A 133 -33.23 -6.91 -6.08
CA ALA A 133 -32.40 -8.05 -5.66
C ALA A 133 -33.21 -9.35 -5.57
N ASP A 134 -34.46 -9.29 -5.14
CA ASP A 134 -35.37 -10.44 -5.11
C ASP A 134 -35.83 -10.87 -6.52
N SER A 135 -35.77 -9.97 -7.51
CA SER A 135 -36.05 -10.30 -8.91
C SER A 135 -34.90 -11.04 -9.60
N LEU A 136 -33.67 -10.95 -9.06
CA LEU A 136 -32.48 -11.64 -9.57
C LEU A 136 -32.33 -13.07 -9.02
N SER A 137 -32.93 -13.39 -7.87
CA SER A 137 -32.95 -14.75 -7.31
C SER A 137 -34.00 -15.66 -7.97
N ALA A 138 -35.01 -15.09 -8.63
CA ALA A 138 -35.98 -15.84 -9.43
C ALA A 138 -35.42 -16.32 -10.79
N ALA A 139 -34.26 -15.80 -11.23
CA ALA A 139 -33.59 -16.24 -12.46
C ALA A 139 -32.79 -17.54 -12.27
N ASP A 140 -32.67 -18.06 -11.04
CA ASP A 140 -31.95 -19.31 -10.73
C ASP A 140 -32.83 -20.57 -10.94
N SER A 141 -34.01 -20.41 -11.54
CA SER A 141 -34.95 -21.49 -11.88
C SER A 141 -35.05 -21.79 -13.38
N LEU A 142 -34.01 -21.49 -14.17
CA LEU A 142 -33.91 -21.99 -15.54
C LEU A 142 -33.02 -23.24 -15.57
N SER A 143 -33.69 -24.39 -15.65
CA SER A 143 -33.09 -25.68 -15.97
C SER A 143 -32.22 -25.57 -17.24
N PRO A 144 -31.03 -26.21 -17.30
CA PRO A 144 -30.15 -26.20 -18.48
C PRO A 144 -30.77 -26.74 -19.78
N GLN A 145 -32.00 -27.27 -19.73
CA GLN A 145 -32.69 -27.87 -20.87
C GLN A 145 -33.44 -26.83 -21.73
N ASP A 146 -33.75 -25.63 -21.20
CA ASP A 146 -34.53 -24.61 -21.92
C ASP A 146 -33.67 -23.55 -22.64
N SER A 147 -32.36 -23.51 -22.37
CA SER A 147 -31.43 -22.57 -22.99
C SER A 147 -31.13 -22.88 -24.46
N VAL A 148 -31.40 -24.10 -24.93
CA VAL A 148 -31.22 -24.47 -26.35
C VAL A 148 -32.38 -23.94 -27.23
N ALA A 149 -33.58 -23.77 -26.70
CA ALA A 149 -34.73 -23.31 -27.48
C ALA A 149 -34.73 -21.79 -27.75
N ILE A 150 -34.09 -20.99 -26.89
CA ILE A 150 -34.04 -19.54 -27.07
C ILE A 150 -32.98 -19.14 -28.10
N ALA A 151 -31.87 -19.87 -28.19
CA ALA A 151 -30.82 -19.62 -29.19
C ALA A 151 -31.32 -19.78 -30.63
N ASP A 152 -32.15 -20.78 -30.91
CA ASP A 152 -32.71 -21.00 -32.25
C ASP A 152 -33.74 -19.94 -32.66
N SER A 153 -34.41 -19.30 -31.69
CA SER A 153 -35.40 -18.24 -31.98
C SER A 153 -34.78 -16.87 -32.28
N LEU A 154 -33.51 -16.66 -31.93
CA LEU A 154 -32.78 -15.41 -32.16
C LEU A 154 -31.97 -15.43 -33.46
N ILE A 155 -31.57 -16.60 -33.96
CA ILE A 155 -30.84 -16.73 -35.23
C ILE A 155 -31.75 -16.48 -36.45
N ASN A 156 -33.05 -16.72 -36.33
CA ASN A 156 -34.01 -16.52 -37.44
C ASN A 156 -34.62 -15.11 -37.54
N ARG A 157 -34.25 -14.16 -36.67
CA ARG A 157 -34.76 -12.78 -36.71
C ARG A 157 -33.88 -11.80 -37.49
N ASP A 158 -32.64 -12.15 -37.81
CA ASP A 158 -31.71 -11.28 -38.54
C ASP A 158 -31.74 -11.45 -40.07
N THR A 159 -32.68 -12.21 -40.64
CA THR A 159 -32.77 -12.41 -42.11
C THR A 159 -34.05 -11.91 -42.78
N LEU A 160 -34.94 -11.17 -42.11
CA LEU A 160 -36.09 -10.54 -42.79
C LEU A 160 -36.31 -9.10 -42.31
N GLY A 161 -35.52 -8.19 -42.87
CA GLY A 161 -35.65 -6.75 -42.70
C GLY A 161 -34.91 -6.05 -43.82
N ASN A 162 -35.59 -5.95 -44.95
CA ASN A 162 -35.26 -5.23 -46.19
C ASN A 162 -34.68 -3.82 -45.96
#